data_AF-A0A653P296-F1
#
_entry.id   AF-A0A653P296-F1
#
_cell.length_a   1.000
_cell.length_b   1.000
_cell.length_c   1.000
_cell.angle_alpha   90.00
_cell.angle_beta   90.00
_cell.angle_gamma   90.00
#
_symmetry.space_group_name_H-M   'P 1'
#
loop_
_entity.id
_entity.type
_entity.pdbx_description
1 polymer ?
#
loop_
_entity_poly.entity_id
_entity_poly.type
_entity_poly.pdbx_seq_one_letter_code
_entity_poly.pdbx_strand_id
1 'polypeptide(L)'
;MTDEEILTTIAAVCDFDRAGVERWRREALIIGRAVERAVLDRAAAVCDGVSVDRWNLYKGRAPYSGSEDGRASDYVQGESDGAEKCAEAIRALLQSEES
;
A
#
# COMPACT_ATOMS: atom_id res chain seq x y z
N MET A 1 8.37 -4.46 7.82
CA MET A 1 8.71 -5.84 8.23
C MET A 1 9.92 -5.81 9.16
N THR A 2 10.23 -6.87 9.90
CA THR A 2 11.52 -6.98 10.62
C THR A 2 12.64 -7.38 9.66
N ASP A 3 13.89 -7.07 10.01
CA ASP A 3 15.05 -7.45 9.19
C ASP A 3 15.13 -8.96 8.96
N GLU A 4 14.81 -9.77 9.98
CA GLU A 4 14.83 -11.23 9.87
C GLU A 4 13.71 -11.77 8.97
N GLU A 5 12.52 -11.14 8.95
CA GLU A 5 11.45 -11.50 8.01
C GLU A 5 11.85 -11.17 6.56
N ILE A 6 12.51 -10.02 6.34
CA ILE A 6 13.03 -9.62 5.03
C ILE A 6 14.07 -10.64 4.56
N LEU A 7 15.05 -10.96 5.40
CA LEU A 7 16.12 -11.91 5.06
C LEU A 7 15.59 -13.33 4.84
N THR A 8 14.63 -13.78 5.64
CA THR A 8 13.97 -15.08 5.46
C THR A 8 13.23 -15.14 4.12
N THR A 9 12.52 -14.07 3.76
CA THR A 9 11.81 -13.97 2.48
C THR A 9 12.79 -13.99 1.32
N ILE A 10 13.88 -13.22 1.39
CA ILE A 10 14.92 -13.18 0.36
C ILE A 10 15.60 -14.55 0.22
N ALA A 11 15.91 -15.23 1.32
CA ALA A 11 16.47 -16.57 1.31
C ALA A 11 15.58 -17.54 0.52
N ALA A 12 14.27 -17.51 0.79
CA ALA A 12 13.30 -18.38 0.14
C ALA A 12 13.13 -18.07 -1.36
N VAL A 13 13.07 -16.79 -1.74
CA VAL A 13 12.88 -16.36 -3.13
C VAL A 13 14.13 -16.66 -3.99
N CYS A 14 15.32 -16.45 -3.42
CA CYS A 14 16.58 -16.63 -4.13
C CYS A 14 17.18 -18.04 -3.99
N ASP A 15 16.51 -18.94 -3.27
CA ASP A 15 17.00 -20.28 -2.93
C ASP A 15 18.41 -20.26 -2.31
N PHE A 16 18.63 -19.30 -1.41
CA PHE A 16 19.88 -19.18 -0.68
C PHE A 16 19.84 -19.98 0.62
N ASP A 17 20.95 -20.62 0.95
CA ASP A 17 21.18 -21.11 2.30
C ASP A 17 21.46 -19.94 3.26
N ARG A 18 21.52 -20.25 4.56
CA ARG A 18 21.76 -19.23 5.60
C ARG A 18 23.10 -18.51 5.38
N ALA A 19 24.14 -19.21 4.94
CA ALA A 19 25.44 -18.60 4.69
C ALA A 19 25.42 -17.64 3.49
N GLY A 20 24.66 -17.97 2.44
CA GLY A 20 24.46 -17.16 1.25
C GLY A 20 23.73 -15.85 1.56
N VAL A 21 22.70 -15.88 2.41
CA VAL A 21 21.98 -14.66 2.82
C VAL A 21 22.84 -13.77 3.71
N GLU A 22 23.55 -14.34 4.69
CA GLU A 22 24.40 -13.55 5.60
C GLU A 22 25.53 -12.84 4.86
N ARG A 23 26.08 -13.45 3.81
CA ARG A 23 27.10 -12.82 2.96
C ARG A 23 26.64 -11.50 2.35
N TRP A 24 25.35 -11.38 2.04
CA TRP A 24 24.74 -10.22 1.39
C TRP A 24 23.75 -9.48 2.30
N ARG A 25 23.82 -9.70 3.63
CA ARG A 25 22.82 -9.18 4.58
C ARG A 25 22.55 -7.69 4.38
N ARG A 26 23.61 -6.88 4.24
CA ARG A 26 23.47 -5.43 4.10
C ARG A 26 22.76 -5.04 2.80
N GLU A 27 23.23 -5.56 1.67
CA GLU A 27 22.66 -5.29 0.35
C GLU A 27 21.21 -5.79 0.25
N ALA A 28 20.95 -6.98 0.79
CA ALA A 28 19.64 -7.60 0.85
C ALA A 28 18.64 -6.74 1.64
N LEU A 29 19.05 -6.21 2.81
CA LEU A 29 18.20 -5.32 3.60
C LEU A 29 17.95 -3.99 2.89
N ILE A 30 18.96 -3.37 2.29
CA ILE A 30 18.79 -2.11 1.54
C ILE A 30 17.76 -2.29 0.41
N ILE A 31 17.91 -3.35 -0.38
CA ILE A 31 17.00 -3.64 -1.50
C ILE A 31 15.61 -4.01 -0.96
N GLY A 32 15.54 -4.86 0.07
CA GLY A 32 14.28 -5.29 0.68
C GLY A 32 13.46 -4.12 1.20
N ARG A 33 14.08 -3.18 1.91
CA ARG A 33 13.42 -1.95 2.40
C ARG A 33 12.97 -1.04 1.26
N ALA A 34 13.81 -0.87 0.22
CA ALA A 34 13.43 -0.08 -0.94
C ALA A 34 12.22 -0.68 -1.69
N VAL A 35 12.15 -2.00 -1.81
CA VAL A 35 11.01 -2.71 -2.41
C VAL A 35 9.78 -2.61 -1.52
N GLU A 36 9.91 -2.83 -0.21
CA GLU A 36 8.82 -2.68 0.76
C GLU A 36 8.21 -1.27 0.68
N ARG A 37 9.04 -0.23 0.69
CA ARG A 37 8.63 1.17 0.53
C ARG A 37 7.84 1.37 -0.77
N ALA A 38 8.39 0.93 -1.91
CA ALA A 38 7.75 1.10 -3.21
C ALA A 38 6.39 0.38 -3.30
N VAL A 39 6.26 -0.79 -2.69
CA VAL A 39 5.01 -1.56 -2.64
C VAL A 39 3.96 -0.84 -1.79
N LEU A 40 4.35 -0.34 -0.61
CA LEU A 40 3.46 0.39 0.28
C LEU A 40 3.03 1.73 -0.32
N ASP A 41 3.94 2.48 -0.94
CA ASP A 41 3.61 3.72 -1.66
C ASP A 41 2.59 3.45 -2.78
N ARG A 42 2.78 2.39 -3.56
CA ARG A 42 1.81 1.97 -4.58
C ARG A 42 0.47 1.55 -3.99
N ALA A 43 0.47 0.83 -2.87
CA ALA A 43 -0.75 0.40 -2.21
C ALA A 43 -1.56 1.60 -1.69
N ALA A 44 -0.91 2.58 -1.07
CA ALA A 44 -1.54 3.83 -0.64
C ALA A 44 -2.15 4.59 -1.83
N ALA A 45 -1.42 4.70 -2.96
CA ALA A 45 -1.92 5.37 -4.15
C ALA A 45 -3.15 4.68 -4.77
N VAL A 46 -3.23 3.34 -4.70
CA VAL A 46 -4.44 2.61 -5.12
C VAL A 46 -5.62 2.95 -4.21
N CYS A 47 -5.42 3.02 -2.91
CA CYS A 47 -6.45 3.44 -1.95
C CYS A 47 -6.91 4.88 -2.20
N ASP A 48 -5.99 5.83 -2.47
CA ASP A 48 -6.35 7.20 -2.84
C ASP A 48 -7.21 7.23 -4.11
N GLY A 49 -6.84 6.42 -5.12
CA GLY A 49 -7.60 6.31 -6.36
C GLY A 49 -9.03 5.84 -6.13
N VAL A 50 -9.23 4.85 -5.25
CA VAL A 50 -10.56 4.39 -4.85
C VAL A 50 -11.31 5.48 -4.10
N SER A 51 -10.67 6.15 -3.15
CA SER A 51 -11.30 7.24 -2.38
C SER A 51 -11.82 8.34 -3.31
N VAL A 52 -10.97 8.83 -4.22
CA VAL A 52 -11.32 9.87 -5.19
C VAL A 52 -12.43 9.42 -6.13
N ASP A 53 -12.33 8.19 -6.66
CA ASP A 53 -13.33 7.65 -7.58
C ASP A 53 -14.72 7.54 -6.93
N ARG A 54 -14.78 6.97 -5.72
CA ARG A 54 -16.03 6.82 -4.96
C ARG A 54 -16.60 8.18 -4.55
N TRP A 55 -15.76 9.13 -4.17
CA TRP A 55 -16.19 10.49 -3.90
C TRP A 55 -16.78 11.17 -5.14
N ASN A 56 -16.16 10.98 -6.30
CA ASN A 56 -16.67 11.54 -7.55
C ASN A 56 -18.01 10.90 -7.94
N LEU A 57 -18.18 9.58 -7.77
CA LEU A 57 -19.47 8.90 -7.95
C LEU A 57 -20.53 9.46 -7.00
N TYR A 58 -20.21 9.54 -5.70
CA TYR A 58 -21.12 10.06 -4.68
C TYR A 58 -21.58 11.49 -5.03
N LYS A 59 -20.66 12.35 -5.47
CA LYS A 59 -20.94 13.74 -5.85
C LYS A 59 -21.51 13.91 -7.25
N GLY A 60 -21.52 12.87 -8.09
CA GLY A 60 -21.86 12.98 -9.51
C GLY A 60 -20.92 13.89 -10.28
N ARG A 61 -19.61 13.83 -9.99
CA ARG A 61 -18.55 14.55 -10.70
C ARG A 61 -17.99 13.69 -11.81
N ALA A 62 -17.43 14.32 -12.84
CA ALA A 62 -16.70 13.61 -13.89
C ALA A 62 -15.71 12.58 -13.29
N PRO A 63 -15.63 11.34 -13.82
CA PRO A 63 -16.21 10.88 -15.09
C PRO A 63 -17.71 10.51 -15.04
N TYR A 64 -18.37 10.63 -13.89
CA TYR A 64 -19.77 10.30 -13.71
C TYR A 64 -20.71 11.39 -14.23
N SER A 65 -21.83 10.97 -14.81
CA SER A 65 -22.92 11.82 -15.29
C SER A 65 -23.80 12.37 -14.17
N GLY A 66 -23.74 11.77 -12.98
CA GLY A 66 -24.56 12.11 -11.81
C GLY A 66 -25.90 11.37 -11.78
N SER A 67 -26.12 10.42 -12.70
CA SER A 67 -27.32 9.58 -12.79
C SER A 67 -27.05 8.11 -12.43
N GLU A 68 -25.80 7.77 -12.11
CA GLU A 68 -25.36 6.42 -11.79
C GLU A 68 -25.94 5.90 -10.48
N ASP A 69 -26.15 4.59 -10.46
CA ASP A 69 -26.45 3.85 -9.23
C ASP A 69 -25.31 4.07 -8.22
N GLY A 70 -25.67 4.47 -6.99
CA GLY A 70 -24.72 4.82 -5.94
C GLY A 70 -24.46 6.32 -5.76
N ARG A 71 -24.96 7.19 -6.65
CA ARG A 71 -24.92 8.64 -6.44
C ARG A 71 -25.66 9.05 -5.17
N ALA A 72 -25.02 9.89 -4.33
CA ALA A 72 -25.52 10.32 -3.03
C ALA A 72 -25.88 9.15 -2.05
N SER A 73 -25.28 7.97 -2.23
CA SER A 73 -25.45 6.82 -1.33
C SER A 73 -24.47 6.88 -0.16
N ASP A 74 -24.98 6.66 1.07
CA ASP A 74 -24.15 6.53 2.28
C ASP A 74 -23.14 5.38 2.17
N TYR A 75 -23.48 4.32 1.43
CA TYR A 75 -22.56 3.20 1.18
C TYR A 75 -21.34 3.67 0.37
N VAL A 76 -21.57 4.38 -0.74
CA VAL A 76 -20.48 4.88 -1.60
C VAL A 76 -19.63 5.93 -0.89
N GLN A 77 -20.26 6.78 -0.07
CA GLN A 77 -19.51 7.67 0.82
C GLN A 77 -18.64 6.87 1.80
N GLY A 78 -19.18 5.83 2.42
CA GLY A 78 -18.44 4.95 3.33
C GLY A 78 -17.25 4.24 2.66
N GLU A 79 -17.38 3.82 1.40
CA GLU A 79 -16.25 3.26 0.63
C GLU A 79 -15.14 4.29 0.39
N SER A 80 -15.51 5.55 0.10
CA SER A 80 -14.57 6.66 -0.05
C SER A 80 -13.77 6.90 1.23
N ASP A 81 -14.48 7.07 2.35
CA ASP A 81 -13.88 7.34 3.66
C ASP A 81 -13.04 6.15 4.15
N GLY A 82 -13.49 4.93 3.87
CA GLY A 82 -12.76 3.71 4.19
C GLY A 82 -11.44 3.62 3.44
N ALA A 83 -11.45 3.92 2.13
CA ALA A 83 -10.25 3.92 1.30
C ALA A 83 -9.24 5.01 1.73
N GLU A 84 -9.72 6.18 2.13
CA GLU A 84 -8.87 7.24 2.71
C GLU A 84 -8.16 6.74 3.98
N LYS A 85 -8.89 6.15 4.93
CA LYS A 85 -8.31 5.56 6.14
C LYS A 85 -7.31 4.45 5.85
N CYS A 86 -7.56 3.63 4.83
CA CYS A 86 -6.59 2.63 4.39
C CYS A 86 -5.29 3.27 3.89
N ALA A 87 -5.38 4.32 3.07
CA ALA A 87 -4.20 5.02 2.58
C ALA A 87 -3.40 5.65 3.73
N GLU A 88 -4.06 6.27 4.70
CA GLU A 88 -3.44 6.80 5.92
C GLU A 88 -2.73 5.73 6.74
N ALA A 89 -3.39 4.59 7.00
CA ALA A 89 -2.82 3.48 7.75
C ALA A 89 -1.57 2.91 7.06
N ILE A 90 -1.59 2.77 5.74
CA ILE A 90 -0.43 2.31 4.96
C ILE A 90 0.74 3.31 5.07
N ARG A 91 0.47 4.62 4.97
CA ARG A 91 1.52 5.64 5.13
C ARG A 91 2.07 5.69 6.55
N ALA A 92 1.27 5.40 7.57
CA ALA A 92 1.75 5.33 8.94
C ALA A 92 2.78 4.20 9.14
N LEU A 93 2.63 3.07 8.43
CA LEU A 93 3.63 2.00 8.43
C LEU A 93 4.99 2.51 7.89
N LEU A 94 4.97 3.36 6.86
CA LEU A 94 6.18 3.96 6.27
C LEU A 94 6.92 4.92 7.21
N GLN A 95 6.19 5.65 8.04
CA GLN A 95 6.77 6.65 8.96
C GLN A 95 7.32 6.01 10.23
N SER A 96 6.77 4.87 10.65
CA SER A 96 7.26 4.12 11.81
C SER A 96 8.67 3.55 11.64
N GLU A 97 9.20 3.50 10.42
CA GLU A 97 10.57 3.05 10.12
C GLU A 97 11.63 4.18 10.22
N GLU A 98 11.21 5.44 10.30
CA GLU A 98 12.11 6.61 10.41
C GLU A 98 12.30 7.11 11.86
N SER A 99 11.63 6.48 12.83
CA SER A 99 11.61 6.88 14.26
C SER A 99 12.47 6.02 15.18
#